data_AF-A0A8T5SWT6-F1
#
_entry.id   AF-A0A8T5SWT6-F1
#
_cell.length_a   1.000
_cell.length_b   1.000
_cell.length_c   1.000
_cell.angle_alpha   90.00
_cell.angle_beta   90.00
_cell.angle_gamma   90.00
#
_symmetry.space_group_name_H-M   'P 1'
#
loop_
_entity.id
_entity.type
_entity.pdbx_description
1 polymer ?
#
loop_
_entity_poly.entity_id
_entity_poly.type
_entity_poly.pdbx_seq_one_letter_code
_entity_poly.pdbx_strand_id
1 'polypeptide(L)'
;MNRKNSLILLSIILISTIVCGIFGYFIQDIFFYRTPPTTPEITILPDIDEGKVAHWTFDEGMNDTLNDWVGDNDCIVNGATWTTGLNYTNSTVNGALEFDGNDYVEKEFPEGFQTLGEGSISLWFKVNDIPLDSGIRPILHYGEKEPCMDMAGDTNKGLIIEVGHSPIHSKSKRLYITEFNDGCALPSFCFDSNYPIFEGKWYHFVVVIGEDFNTGYLNGVEMEKRRYNFGDWTASEFFADALSRDRLWIGKAFWDREDIFFDGQIDEIRIYNKPLNPEEVSQLYNIFNNTIDTRPTYAPSSFTIEKYSLLMAAMAGGVGAIIGSASYVTIKFIKKKRLAKNH
;
A
#
# COMPACT_ATOMS: atom_id res chain seq x y z
N MET A 1 -42.79 -23.87 27.83
CA MET A 1 -42.74 -23.92 26.34
C MET A 1 -44.02 -24.60 25.87
N ASN A 2 -44.86 -23.94 25.08
CA ASN A 2 -46.18 -24.48 24.73
C ASN A 2 -46.02 -25.67 23.75
N ARG A 3 -46.90 -26.69 23.80
CA ARG A 3 -46.77 -27.95 23.01
C ARG A 3 -46.50 -27.72 21.52
N LYS A 4 -47.05 -26.64 20.93
CA LYS A 4 -46.84 -26.22 19.53
C LYS A 4 -45.40 -25.73 19.25
N ASN A 5 -44.75 -25.06 20.19
CA ASN A 5 -43.38 -24.54 20.02
C ASN A 5 -42.36 -25.68 20.08
N SER A 6 -42.65 -26.71 20.88
CA SER A 6 -41.86 -27.95 20.90
C SER A 6 -41.97 -28.70 19.57
N LEU A 7 -43.15 -28.75 18.95
CA LEU A 7 -43.37 -29.40 17.65
C LEU A 7 -42.61 -28.71 16.50
N ILE A 8 -42.57 -27.38 16.44
CA ILE A 8 -41.84 -26.65 15.38
C ILE A 8 -40.32 -26.82 15.52
N LEU A 9 -39.80 -26.76 16.75
CA LEU A 9 -38.38 -27.00 17.02
C LEU A 9 -37.99 -28.44 16.65
N LEU A 10 -38.85 -29.42 16.99
CA LEU A 10 -38.71 -30.81 16.58
C LEU A 10 -38.68 -30.96 15.05
N SER A 11 -39.53 -30.24 14.31
CA SER A 11 -39.54 -30.27 12.84
C SER A 11 -38.25 -29.71 12.22
N ILE A 12 -37.73 -28.59 12.74
CA ILE A 12 -36.48 -27.98 12.26
C ILE A 12 -35.30 -28.91 12.52
N ILE A 13 -35.23 -29.52 13.71
CA ILE A 13 -34.21 -30.50 14.07
C ILE A 13 -34.30 -31.72 13.15
N LEU A 14 -35.51 -32.26 12.92
CA LEU A 14 -35.72 -33.43 12.08
C LEU A 14 -35.27 -33.20 10.63
N ILE A 15 -35.67 -32.09 10.02
CA ILE A 15 -35.27 -31.72 8.64
C ILE A 15 -33.75 -31.55 8.55
N SER A 16 -33.15 -30.87 9.53
CA SER A 16 -31.71 -30.62 9.55
C SER A 16 -30.89 -31.90 9.74
N THR A 17 -31.39 -32.86 10.53
CA THR A 17 -30.77 -34.18 10.67
C THR A 17 -30.85 -35.04 9.40
N ILE A 18 -31.94 -34.92 8.63
CA ILE A 18 -32.09 -35.62 7.34
C ILE A 18 -31.08 -35.07 6.32
N VAL A 19 -30.93 -33.73 6.23
CA VAL A 19 -29.94 -33.08 5.35
C VAL A 19 -28.51 -33.48 5.72
N CYS A 20 -28.19 -33.52 7.02
CA CYS A 20 -26.90 -33.98 7.52
C CYS A 20 -26.59 -35.43 7.11
N GLY A 21 -27.59 -36.33 7.23
CA GLY A 21 -27.45 -37.75 6.89
C GLY A 21 -27.27 -38.01 5.40
N ILE A 22 -27.97 -37.29 4.53
CA ILE A 22 -27.90 -37.47 3.07
C ILE A 22 -26.59 -36.93 2.50
N PHE A 23 -26.09 -35.80 3.01
CA PHE A 23 -24.97 -35.08 2.40
C PHE A 23 -23.65 -35.15 3.19
N GLY A 24 -23.62 -35.85 4.33
CA GLY A 24 -22.40 -36.04 5.14
C GLY A 24 -21.94 -34.78 5.87
N TYR A 25 -22.87 -33.92 6.25
CA TYR A 25 -22.64 -32.70 7.03
C TYR A 25 -23.04 -32.89 8.50
N PHE A 26 -22.56 -32.03 9.39
CA PHE A 26 -23.05 -31.88 10.76
C PHE A 26 -23.53 -30.45 10.99
N ILE A 27 -24.55 -30.27 11.83
CA ILE A 27 -24.93 -28.95 12.32
C ILE A 27 -23.84 -28.49 13.29
N GLN A 28 -23.22 -27.37 12.99
CA GLN A 28 -22.25 -26.75 13.89
C GLN A 28 -22.98 -25.83 14.88
N ASP A 29 -23.82 -24.93 14.36
CA ASP A 29 -24.52 -23.93 15.16
C ASP A 29 -25.94 -23.66 14.62
N ILE A 30 -26.86 -23.29 15.51
CA ILE A 30 -28.19 -22.78 15.18
C ILE A 30 -28.38 -21.43 15.86
N PHE A 31 -28.67 -20.39 15.07
CA PHE A 31 -28.90 -19.03 15.56
C PHE A 31 -30.34 -18.59 15.30
N PHE A 32 -30.92 -17.89 16.26
CA PHE A 32 -32.27 -17.32 16.18
C PHE A 32 -32.17 -15.79 16.24
N TYR A 33 -32.79 -15.09 15.30
CA TYR A 33 -32.74 -13.62 15.21
C TYR A 33 -34.12 -12.98 15.26
N ARG A 34 -34.19 -11.76 15.80
CA ARG A 34 -35.38 -10.89 15.83
C ARG A 34 -35.61 -10.14 14.52
N THR A 35 -34.53 -9.75 13.86
CA THR A 35 -34.48 -9.03 12.59
C THR A 35 -33.73 -9.89 11.57
N PRO A 36 -33.94 -9.69 10.26
CA PRO A 36 -33.19 -10.44 9.26
C PRO A 36 -31.70 -10.15 9.47
N PRO A 37 -30.82 -11.17 9.45
CA PRO A 37 -29.38 -10.93 9.45
C PRO A 37 -29.08 -10.02 8.25
N THR A 38 -28.46 -8.87 8.50
CA THR A 38 -27.94 -8.03 7.42
C THR A 38 -26.97 -8.89 6.63
N THR A 39 -27.17 -8.98 5.32
CA THR A 39 -26.18 -9.58 4.42
C THR A 39 -24.83 -8.94 4.78
N PRO A 40 -23.78 -9.72 5.07
CA PRO A 40 -22.46 -9.13 5.27
C PRO A 40 -22.16 -8.32 4.01
N GLU A 41 -21.98 -7.02 4.19
CA GLU A 41 -21.58 -6.14 3.12
C GLU A 41 -20.18 -6.59 2.70
N ILE A 42 -20.05 -7.10 1.47
CA ILE A 42 -18.75 -7.46 0.93
C ILE A 42 -18.06 -6.13 0.65
N THR A 43 -17.16 -5.72 1.54
CA THR A 43 -16.24 -4.62 1.26
C THR A 43 -15.26 -5.10 0.20
N ILE A 44 -15.46 -4.66 -1.04
CA ILE A 44 -14.47 -4.83 -2.10
C ILE A 44 -13.37 -3.82 -1.79
N LEU A 45 -12.21 -4.32 -1.38
CA LEU A 45 -11.02 -3.49 -1.22
C LEU A 45 -10.57 -3.00 -2.61
N PRO A 46 -10.19 -1.73 -2.78
CA PRO A 46 -9.62 -1.28 -4.05
C PRO A 46 -8.37 -2.08 -4.43
N ASP A 47 -8.20 -2.29 -5.73
CA ASP A 47 -7.09 -3.04 -6.30
C ASP A 47 -5.83 -2.15 -6.33
N ILE A 48 -4.90 -2.43 -5.43
CA ILE A 48 -3.64 -1.70 -5.29
C ILE A 48 -2.64 -1.97 -6.42
N ASP A 49 -2.94 -2.89 -7.34
CA ASP A 49 -2.14 -3.12 -8.55
C ASP A 49 -2.68 -2.32 -9.74
N GLU A 50 -3.89 -1.75 -9.64
CA GLU A 50 -4.44 -0.89 -10.69
C GLU A 50 -3.59 0.38 -10.86
N GLY A 51 -3.21 0.66 -12.11
CA GLY A 51 -2.41 1.83 -12.47
C GLY A 51 -0.94 1.76 -12.03
N LYS A 52 -0.49 0.66 -11.41
CA LYS A 52 0.92 0.45 -11.08
C LYS A 52 1.73 0.27 -12.37
N VAL A 53 2.81 1.04 -12.53
CA VAL A 53 3.68 1.02 -13.73
C VAL A 53 5.12 0.61 -13.44
N ALA A 54 5.55 0.64 -12.18
CA ALA A 54 6.79 0.04 -11.71
C ALA A 54 6.66 -0.42 -10.25
N HIS A 55 7.31 -1.52 -9.89
CA HIS A 55 7.39 -2.01 -8.51
C HIS A 55 8.73 -2.71 -8.28
N TRP A 56 9.60 -2.08 -7.48
CA TRP A 56 10.81 -2.69 -6.97
C TRP A 56 10.56 -3.21 -5.56
N THR A 57 10.68 -4.52 -5.37
CA THR A 57 10.34 -5.22 -4.12
C THR A 57 11.49 -5.34 -3.14
N PHE A 58 12.72 -5.16 -3.62
CA PHE A 58 13.94 -5.31 -2.83
C PHE A 58 14.14 -6.72 -2.23
N ASP A 59 13.47 -7.72 -2.81
CA ASP A 59 13.39 -9.09 -2.32
C ASP A 59 14.36 -10.06 -3.03
N GLU A 60 15.19 -9.57 -3.96
CA GLU A 60 16.14 -10.40 -4.74
C GLU A 60 17.18 -11.09 -3.86
N GLY A 61 17.67 -10.37 -2.83
CA GLY A 61 18.58 -10.91 -1.81
C GLY A 61 20.00 -11.25 -2.30
N MET A 62 20.33 -11.03 -3.57
CA MET A 62 21.65 -11.29 -4.16
C MET A 62 21.84 -10.57 -5.50
N ASN A 63 23.09 -10.50 -5.96
CA ASN A 63 23.55 -9.85 -7.19
C ASN A 63 23.32 -8.32 -7.20
N ASP A 64 23.72 -7.69 -8.30
CA ASP A 64 23.74 -6.23 -8.44
C ASP A 64 22.54 -5.73 -9.27
N THR A 65 21.39 -6.40 -9.18
CA THR A 65 20.17 -6.07 -9.94
C THR A 65 18.97 -5.98 -9.02
N LEU A 66 18.25 -4.86 -9.09
CA LEU A 66 16.96 -4.65 -8.43
C LEU A 66 15.88 -4.71 -9.51
N ASN A 67 15.00 -5.72 -9.47
CA ASN A 67 14.07 -5.96 -10.58
C ASN A 67 12.79 -5.13 -10.44
N ASP A 68 12.27 -4.66 -11.58
CA ASP A 68 10.92 -4.14 -11.68
C ASP A 68 9.94 -5.31 -11.94
N TRP A 69 9.03 -5.55 -11.00
CA TRP A 69 8.06 -6.65 -11.07
C TRP A 69 6.83 -6.33 -11.93
N VAL A 70 6.77 -5.14 -12.53
CA VAL A 70 5.65 -4.69 -13.38
C VAL A 70 6.10 -4.44 -14.81
N GLY A 71 7.19 -3.70 -14.98
CA GLY A 71 7.68 -3.22 -16.27
C GLY A 71 9.07 -3.75 -16.62
N ASP A 72 9.80 -2.97 -17.42
CA ASP A 72 11.17 -3.24 -17.88
C ASP A 72 12.13 -2.17 -17.33
N ASN A 73 11.96 -1.84 -16.05
CA ASN A 73 12.72 -0.80 -15.35
C ASN A 73 13.68 -1.38 -14.31
N ASP A 74 14.28 -2.54 -14.59
CA ASP A 74 15.32 -3.12 -13.75
C ASP A 74 16.46 -2.11 -13.54
N CYS A 75 16.96 -2.04 -12.31
CA CYS A 75 18.00 -1.11 -11.92
C CYS A 75 19.30 -1.84 -11.54
N ILE A 76 20.42 -1.12 -11.60
CA ILE A 76 21.73 -1.61 -11.19
C ILE A 76 22.01 -1.16 -9.76
N VAL A 77 22.37 -2.09 -8.89
CA VAL A 77 22.77 -1.82 -7.50
C VAL A 77 24.27 -1.54 -7.45
N ASN A 78 24.66 -0.39 -6.91
CA ASN A 78 26.05 0.02 -6.74
C ASN A 78 26.39 0.15 -5.25
N GLY A 79 27.06 -0.86 -4.70
CA GLY A 79 27.56 -0.87 -3.33
C GLY A 79 26.55 -1.27 -2.25
N ALA A 80 25.28 -0.87 -2.40
CA ALA A 80 24.23 -1.16 -1.43
C ALA A 80 24.08 -2.67 -1.21
N THR A 81 23.82 -3.06 0.04
CA THR A 81 23.81 -4.47 0.45
C THR A 81 22.41 -4.98 0.74
N TRP A 82 22.09 -6.18 0.27
CA TRP A 82 20.84 -6.85 0.60
C TRP A 82 20.76 -7.16 2.10
N THR A 83 19.68 -6.75 2.73
CA THR A 83 19.45 -6.90 4.17
C THR A 83 18.03 -7.36 4.46
N THR A 84 17.70 -7.55 5.74
CA THR A 84 16.31 -7.78 6.16
C THR A 84 15.58 -6.46 6.26
N GLY A 85 14.46 -6.36 5.53
CA GLY A 85 13.59 -5.18 5.47
C GLY A 85 12.44 -5.18 6.46
N LEU A 86 11.31 -4.65 6.01
CA LEU A 86 10.08 -4.50 6.79
C LEU A 86 9.45 -5.83 7.16
N ASN A 87 9.32 -6.16 8.45
CA ASN A 87 8.67 -7.40 8.90
C ASN A 87 7.23 -7.61 8.35
N TYR A 88 7.14 -8.28 7.20
CA TYR A 88 5.92 -8.79 6.62
C TYR A 88 5.35 -9.87 7.52
N THR A 89 4.17 -9.63 8.06
CA THR A 89 3.40 -10.70 8.69
C THR A 89 2.93 -11.67 7.61
N ASN A 90 3.59 -12.84 7.53
CA ASN A 90 3.33 -13.98 6.62
C ASN A 90 4.05 -13.99 5.27
N SER A 91 5.08 -13.16 5.03
CA SER A 91 5.98 -13.37 3.88
C SER A 91 7.22 -14.16 4.30
N THR A 92 7.71 -15.02 3.40
CA THR A 92 8.99 -15.73 3.54
C THR A 92 10.17 -14.94 2.94
N VAL A 93 9.89 -13.84 2.24
CA VAL A 93 10.88 -12.91 1.68
C VAL A 93 10.58 -11.53 2.25
N ASN A 94 11.64 -10.88 2.71
CA ASN A 94 11.56 -9.69 3.52
C ASN A 94 12.88 -8.92 3.37
N GLY A 95 13.19 -8.58 2.13
CA GLY A 95 14.39 -7.90 1.74
C GLY A 95 14.29 -6.40 1.90
N ALA A 96 15.44 -5.75 1.88
CA ALA A 96 15.62 -4.32 1.67
C ALA A 96 17.04 -4.13 1.14
N LEU A 97 17.37 -2.93 0.66
CA LEU A 97 18.75 -2.52 0.46
C LEU A 97 19.19 -1.61 1.61
N GLU A 98 20.33 -1.93 2.21
CA GLU A 98 21.07 -1.07 3.15
C GLU A 98 22.08 -0.23 2.36
N PHE A 99 22.04 1.07 2.57
CA PHE A 99 22.93 2.08 1.99
C PHE A 99 23.80 2.65 3.09
N ASP A 100 25.11 2.76 2.85
CA ASP A 100 26.11 3.14 3.87
C ASP A 100 26.65 4.58 3.74
N GLY A 101 26.02 5.42 2.91
CA GLY A 101 26.44 6.79 2.66
C GLY A 101 27.42 6.97 1.50
N ASN A 102 27.72 5.93 0.71
CA ASN A 102 28.33 6.07 -0.62
C ASN A 102 27.68 5.17 -1.70
N ASP A 103 26.64 4.44 -1.32
CA ASP A 103 25.91 3.50 -2.17
C ASP A 103 24.75 4.16 -2.92
N TYR A 104 24.34 3.55 -4.04
CA TYR A 104 23.16 3.97 -4.78
C TYR A 104 22.65 2.88 -5.73
N VAL A 105 21.42 3.02 -6.19
CA VAL A 105 20.85 2.23 -7.29
C VAL A 105 20.58 3.16 -8.46
N GLU A 106 20.82 2.74 -9.69
CA GLU A 106 20.63 3.60 -10.86
C GLU A 106 19.99 2.91 -12.07
N LYS A 107 19.34 3.73 -12.90
CA LYS A 107 18.77 3.36 -14.20
C LYS A 107 18.72 4.59 -15.11
N GLU A 108 18.95 4.39 -16.41
CA GLU A 108 18.54 5.36 -17.44
C GLU A 108 17.06 5.68 -17.28
N PHE A 109 16.67 6.95 -17.45
CA PHE A 109 15.28 7.37 -17.22
C PHE A 109 14.26 6.39 -17.85
N PRO A 110 13.34 5.82 -17.05
CA PRO A 110 12.34 4.86 -17.51
C PRO A 110 11.53 5.31 -18.73
N GLU A 111 11.44 4.46 -19.75
CA GLU A 111 10.60 4.76 -20.90
C GLU A 111 9.12 4.74 -20.48
N GLY A 112 8.37 5.76 -20.90
CA GLY A 112 6.95 5.93 -20.60
C GLY A 112 6.69 6.89 -19.44
N PHE A 113 7.63 7.02 -18.50
CA PHE A 113 7.49 7.93 -17.37
C PHE A 113 7.38 9.39 -17.83
N GLN A 114 7.92 9.72 -19.00
CA GLN A 114 7.82 11.06 -19.57
C GLN A 114 6.40 11.51 -19.91
N THR A 115 5.43 10.59 -19.91
CA THR A 115 4.02 10.87 -20.19
C THR A 115 3.15 10.93 -18.93
N LEU A 116 3.73 10.65 -17.74
CA LEU A 116 3.01 10.67 -16.48
C LEU A 116 2.94 12.10 -15.93
N GLY A 117 1.91 12.85 -16.32
CA GLY A 117 1.63 14.19 -15.76
C GLY A 117 0.90 14.17 -14.42
N GLU A 118 0.36 13.01 -14.04
CA GLU A 118 -0.22 12.76 -12.73
C GLU A 118 0.08 11.33 -12.31
N GLY A 119 -0.04 11.05 -11.01
CA GLY A 119 0.31 9.75 -10.48
C GLY A 119 0.61 9.72 -9.00
N SER A 120 1.17 8.61 -8.55
CA SER A 120 1.60 8.45 -7.16
C SER A 120 2.93 7.72 -7.06
N ILE A 121 3.72 8.06 -6.05
CA ILE A 121 4.94 7.34 -5.68
C ILE A 121 4.75 6.86 -4.25
N SER A 122 4.88 5.55 -4.03
CA SER A 122 4.87 4.93 -2.71
C SER A 122 6.23 4.33 -2.43
N LEU A 123 6.80 4.56 -1.26
CA LEU A 123 8.07 3.96 -0.85
C LEU A 123 8.13 3.77 0.66
N TRP A 124 8.99 2.85 1.08
CA TRP A 124 9.37 2.69 2.47
C TRP A 124 10.83 3.03 2.68
N PHE A 125 11.12 3.70 3.79
CA PHE A 125 12.49 4.07 4.13
C PHE A 125 12.70 4.09 5.64
N LYS A 126 13.96 3.89 6.03
CA LYS A 126 14.46 4.06 7.40
C LYS A 126 15.82 4.69 7.32
N VAL A 127 15.94 5.93 7.79
CA VAL A 127 17.20 6.68 7.78
C VAL A 127 18.02 6.38 9.05
N ASN A 128 19.33 6.18 8.92
CA ASN A 128 20.23 5.96 10.06
C ASN A 128 20.73 7.29 10.67
N ASP A 129 20.95 8.30 9.84
CA ASP A 129 21.43 9.63 10.23
C ASP A 129 20.82 10.75 9.36
N ILE A 130 20.51 11.90 9.97
CA ILE A 130 20.01 13.09 9.25
C ILE A 130 20.97 14.27 9.47
N PRO A 131 21.55 14.85 8.40
CA PRO A 131 22.55 15.91 8.52
C PRO A 131 21.92 17.21 9.04
N LEU A 132 22.44 17.71 10.16
CA LEU A 132 21.91 18.90 10.83
C LEU A 132 22.63 20.20 10.47
N ASP A 133 23.87 20.11 10.01
CA ASP A 133 24.70 21.28 9.71
C ASP A 133 24.69 21.62 8.22
N SER A 134 24.87 20.61 7.35
CA SER A 134 24.82 20.78 5.89
C SER A 134 24.48 19.45 5.20
N GLY A 135 23.58 19.50 4.23
CA GLY A 135 23.19 18.38 3.38
C GLY A 135 21.76 17.89 3.60
N ILE A 136 21.47 16.81 2.88
CA ILE A 136 20.21 16.08 2.84
C ILE A 136 20.46 14.56 2.81
N ARG A 137 19.40 13.77 2.91
CA ARG A 137 19.40 12.32 2.66
C ARG A 137 18.45 12.01 1.50
N PRO A 138 18.96 11.90 0.26
CA PRO A 138 18.13 11.63 -0.90
C PRO A 138 17.61 10.18 -0.85
N ILE A 139 16.32 9.96 -1.04
CA ILE A 139 15.72 8.62 -1.07
C ILE A 139 15.51 8.19 -2.53
N LEU A 140 14.81 9.02 -3.28
CA LEU A 140 14.52 8.83 -4.70
C LEU A 140 14.78 10.14 -5.42
N HIS A 141 15.56 10.11 -6.49
CA HIS A 141 15.83 11.26 -7.33
C HIS A 141 15.75 10.82 -8.78
N TYR A 142 15.01 11.54 -9.62
CA TYR A 142 15.26 11.49 -11.05
C TYR A 142 15.64 12.88 -11.54
N GLY A 143 16.63 12.93 -12.42
CA GLY A 143 17.25 14.17 -12.84
C GLY A 143 18.24 13.94 -13.98
N GLU A 144 18.97 14.97 -14.38
CA GLU A 144 20.09 14.79 -15.32
C GLU A 144 21.30 14.20 -14.64
N LYS A 145 22.14 13.56 -15.47
CA LYS A 145 23.38 12.93 -15.01
C LYS A 145 24.38 13.95 -14.44
N GLU A 146 24.37 15.16 -14.97
CA GLU A 146 25.34 16.20 -14.61
C GLU A 146 24.73 17.22 -13.65
N PRO A 147 25.45 17.59 -12.57
CA PRO A 147 24.97 18.57 -11.59
C PRO A 147 24.79 19.96 -12.22
N CYS A 148 24.07 20.82 -11.51
CA CYS A 148 23.94 22.21 -11.88
C CYS A 148 25.23 22.99 -11.65
N MET A 149 25.93 23.32 -12.74
CA MET A 149 27.20 24.07 -12.67
C MET A 149 27.01 25.58 -12.74
N ASP A 150 25.92 26.05 -13.38
CA ASP A 150 25.67 27.47 -13.67
C ASP A 150 24.97 28.22 -12.54
N MET A 151 24.45 27.50 -11.53
CA MET A 151 23.91 28.07 -10.30
C MET A 151 24.61 27.44 -9.10
N ALA A 152 25.14 28.27 -8.20
CA ALA A 152 25.63 27.80 -6.90
C ALA A 152 24.44 27.64 -5.94
N GLY A 153 24.45 26.56 -5.15
CA GLY A 153 23.41 26.27 -4.15
C GLY A 153 22.60 25.01 -4.46
N ASP A 154 21.44 24.91 -3.82
CA ASP A 154 20.68 23.66 -3.67
C ASP A 154 19.73 23.40 -4.86
N THR A 155 20.12 23.87 -6.04
CA THR A 155 19.38 23.66 -7.29
C THR A 155 19.68 22.26 -7.82
N ASN A 156 18.63 21.45 -7.93
CA ASN A 156 18.66 20.14 -8.56
C ASN A 156 17.94 20.20 -9.91
N LYS A 157 17.87 19.05 -10.57
CA LYS A 157 17.12 18.84 -11.80
C LYS A 157 16.17 17.68 -11.59
N GLY A 158 14.94 17.82 -12.06
CA GLY A 158 13.91 16.79 -11.99
C GLY A 158 13.13 16.79 -10.69
N LEU A 159 12.95 15.64 -10.03
CA LEU A 159 12.23 15.52 -8.76
C LEU A 159 13.00 14.67 -7.77
N ILE A 160 12.98 15.13 -6.52
CA ILE A 160 13.67 14.49 -5.41
C ILE A 160 12.74 14.32 -4.21
N ILE A 161 12.82 13.14 -3.58
CA ILE A 161 12.26 12.84 -2.27
C ILE A 161 13.43 12.65 -1.31
N GLU A 162 13.45 13.38 -0.20
CA GLU A 162 14.61 13.46 0.68
C GLU A 162 14.23 13.76 2.14
N VAL A 163 15.13 13.42 3.07
CA VAL A 163 15.00 13.79 4.50
C VAL A 163 16.11 14.73 4.91
N GLY A 164 15.74 15.77 5.65
CA GLY A 164 16.65 16.84 6.08
C GLY A 164 16.94 17.82 4.95
N HIS A 165 17.29 19.05 5.33
CA HIS A 165 17.48 20.15 4.38
C HIS A 165 18.28 21.30 5.01
N SER A 166 19.53 21.06 5.38
CA SER A 166 20.39 22.09 5.98
C SER A 166 21.44 22.59 4.97
N PRO A 167 21.79 23.89 4.96
CA PRO A 167 21.40 24.93 5.91
C PRO A 167 20.12 25.71 5.56
N ILE A 168 19.50 25.53 4.37
CA ILE A 168 18.29 26.27 3.95
C ILE A 168 17.21 26.23 5.03
N HIS A 169 16.89 25.02 5.48
CA HIS A 169 16.06 24.77 6.64
C HIS A 169 16.94 24.21 7.75
N SER A 170 17.71 25.10 8.39
CA SER A 170 18.68 24.76 9.43
C SER A 170 18.15 23.71 10.43
N LYS A 171 18.90 22.61 10.55
CA LYS A 171 18.60 21.47 11.44
C LYS A 171 17.26 20.79 11.19
N SER A 172 16.71 20.94 9.98
CA SER A 172 15.46 20.28 9.61
C SER A 172 15.67 18.76 9.56
N LYS A 173 14.72 18.03 10.14
CA LYS A 173 14.58 16.57 10.01
C LYS A 173 13.32 16.19 9.24
N ARG A 174 12.78 17.11 8.46
CA ARG A 174 11.51 16.90 7.75
C ARG A 174 11.75 16.09 6.49
N LEU A 175 10.69 15.44 6.02
CA LEU A 175 10.62 14.79 4.72
C LEU A 175 10.17 15.82 3.70
N TYR A 176 10.83 15.87 2.56
CA TYR A 176 10.57 16.80 1.46
C TYR A 176 10.25 16.03 0.19
N ILE A 177 9.39 16.61 -0.64
CA ILE A 177 9.36 16.37 -2.06
C ILE A 177 9.56 17.71 -2.77
N THR A 178 10.42 17.71 -3.76
CA THR A 178 10.82 18.92 -4.48
C THR A 178 10.92 18.60 -5.97
N GLU A 179 10.34 19.46 -6.80
CA GLU A 179 10.36 19.35 -8.25
C GLU A 179 10.91 20.62 -8.91
N PHE A 180 11.60 20.42 -10.03
CA PHE A 180 12.29 21.41 -10.84
C PHE A 180 11.88 21.23 -12.31
N ASN A 181 10.90 22.02 -12.77
CA ASN A 181 10.36 21.86 -14.13
C ASN A 181 11.37 22.12 -15.26
N ASP A 182 12.29 23.07 -15.11
CA ASP A 182 13.23 23.48 -16.18
C ASP A 182 14.70 23.51 -15.69
N GLY A 183 15.22 22.34 -15.34
CA GLY A 183 16.64 22.15 -15.07
C GLY A 183 17.16 22.99 -13.90
N CYS A 184 18.33 23.62 -14.09
CA CYS A 184 19.03 24.41 -13.06
C CYS A 184 18.31 25.70 -12.69
N ALA A 185 17.20 25.56 -11.99
CA ALA A 185 16.36 26.64 -11.52
C ALA A 185 16.01 26.43 -10.03
N LEU A 186 15.32 27.42 -9.45
CA LEU A 186 14.66 27.20 -8.17
C LEU A 186 13.54 26.17 -8.33
N PRO A 187 13.16 25.45 -7.25
CA PRO A 187 12.02 24.55 -7.31
C PRO A 187 10.75 25.24 -7.80
N SER A 188 10.01 24.56 -8.68
CA SER A 188 8.66 24.98 -9.09
C SER A 188 7.62 24.55 -8.05
N PHE A 189 7.82 23.37 -7.48
CA PHE A 189 6.96 22.78 -6.48
C PHE A 189 7.78 22.16 -5.35
N CYS A 190 7.38 22.40 -4.11
CA CYS A 190 8.02 21.76 -2.96
C CYS A 190 7.10 21.81 -1.74
N PHE A 191 6.87 20.66 -1.11
CA PHE A 191 6.33 20.63 0.25
C PHE A 191 7.17 19.78 1.19
N ASP A 192 7.06 20.09 2.48
CA ASP A 192 7.65 19.29 3.55
C ASP A 192 6.62 18.81 4.56
N SER A 193 7.01 17.78 5.31
CA SER A 193 6.15 17.12 6.27
C SER A 193 5.69 17.98 7.43
N ASN A 194 6.33 19.13 7.69
CA ASN A 194 6.15 20.00 8.86
C ASN A 194 6.45 19.32 10.22
N TYR A 195 6.54 17.99 10.25
CA TYR A 195 6.90 17.16 11.38
C TYR A 195 8.21 16.43 11.12
N PRO A 196 9.04 16.23 12.15
CA PRO A 196 10.32 15.55 12.00
C PRO A 196 10.15 14.05 11.75
N ILE A 197 11.00 13.52 10.89
CA ILE A 197 11.35 12.11 10.79
C ILE A 197 12.38 11.81 11.89
N PHE A 198 12.26 10.64 12.50
CA PHE A 198 13.21 10.17 13.52
C PHE A 198 14.04 9.02 12.96
N GLU A 199 15.33 9.08 13.23
CA GLU A 199 16.30 8.07 12.81
C GLU A 199 15.96 6.67 13.37
N GLY A 200 16.34 5.64 12.61
CA GLY A 200 16.18 4.24 12.99
C GLY A 200 14.74 3.70 12.95
N LYS A 201 13.78 4.48 12.41
CA LYS A 201 12.37 4.06 12.25
C LYS A 201 12.00 3.92 10.79
N TRP A 202 11.21 2.89 10.50
CA TRP A 202 10.55 2.74 9.20
C TRP A 202 9.40 3.74 9.05
N TYR A 203 9.33 4.34 7.88
CA TYR A 203 8.26 5.21 7.43
C TYR A 203 7.76 4.76 6.06
N HIS A 204 6.45 4.76 5.87
CA HIS A 204 5.82 4.65 4.57
C HIS A 204 5.45 6.04 4.10
N PHE A 205 5.98 6.47 2.96
CA PHE A 205 5.60 7.72 2.36
C PHE A 205 4.92 7.48 1.02
N VAL A 206 3.80 8.15 0.82
CA VAL A 206 3.12 8.20 -0.48
C VAL A 206 2.90 9.66 -0.85
N VAL A 207 3.41 10.08 -2.00
CA VAL A 207 2.98 11.32 -2.65
C VAL A 207 1.93 10.99 -3.70
N VAL A 208 0.90 11.83 -3.79
CA VAL A 208 -0.20 11.72 -4.74
C VAL A 208 -0.34 13.05 -5.46
N ILE A 209 -0.21 13.03 -6.79
CA ILE A 209 -0.39 14.18 -7.68
C ILE A 209 -1.55 13.86 -8.63
N GLY A 210 -2.57 14.71 -8.67
CA GLY A 210 -3.68 14.67 -9.63
C GLY A 210 -3.78 15.96 -10.43
N GLU A 211 -4.70 16.03 -11.38
CA GLU A 211 -4.87 17.17 -12.32
C GLU A 211 -4.83 18.58 -11.68
N ASP A 212 -5.48 18.78 -10.54
CA ASP A 212 -5.58 20.09 -9.87
C ASP A 212 -5.32 20.02 -8.36
N PHE A 213 -4.65 18.94 -7.91
CA PHE A 213 -4.32 18.76 -6.51
C PHE A 213 -3.05 17.93 -6.30
N ASN A 214 -2.44 18.13 -5.14
CA ASN A 214 -1.43 17.21 -4.62
C ASN A 214 -1.67 16.93 -3.13
N THR A 215 -1.19 15.79 -2.64
CA THR A 215 -1.11 15.48 -1.22
C THR A 215 0.01 14.50 -0.89
N GLY A 216 0.31 14.36 0.39
CA GLY A 216 1.27 13.40 0.92
C GLY A 216 0.67 12.61 2.07
N TYR A 217 1.04 11.35 2.18
CA TYR A 217 0.66 10.46 3.27
C TYR A 217 1.91 9.93 3.95
N LEU A 218 1.90 9.92 5.28
CA LEU A 218 2.94 9.32 6.09
C LEU A 218 2.31 8.24 6.97
N ASN A 219 2.79 7.00 6.85
CA ASN A 219 2.29 5.83 7.58
C ASN A 219 0.77 5.63 7.40
N GLY A 220 0.32 5.73 6.15
CA GLY A 220 -1.09 5.56 5.78
C GLY A 220 -2.03 6.71 6.16
N VAL A 221 -1.51 7.82 6.72
CA VAL A 221 -2.31 8.97 7.16
C VAL A 221 -1.95 10.21 6.37
N GLU A 222 -2.95 10.96 5.90
CA GLU A 222 -2.75 12.19 5.14
C GLU A 222 -2.02 13.27 5.98
N MET A 223 -1.07 13.94 5.35
CA MET A 223 -0.28 15.02 5.92
C MET A 223 -1.01 16.36 5.75
N GLU A 224 -2.15 16.51 6.43
CA GLU A 224 -3.01 17.73 6.34
C GLU A 224 -2.28 19.03 6.73
N LYS A 225 -1.23 18.93 7.55
CA LYS A 225 -0.42 20.07 8.01
C LYS A 225 0.93 20.19 7.33
N ARG A 226 1.13 19.54 6.17
CA ARG A 226 2.32 19.74 5.34
C ARG A 226 2.49 21.22 4.99
N ARG A 227 3.72 21.64 4.73
CA ARG A 227 4.07 23.02 4.43
C ARG A 227 4.60 23.14 3.01
N TYR A 228 4.01 24.00 2.20
CA TYR A 228 4.58 24.37 0.91
C TYR A 228 5.74 25.34 1.10
N ASN A 229 6.89 24.99 0.53
CA ASN A 229 8.03 25.89 0.38
C ASN A 229 8.00 26.57 -0.98
N PHE A 230 7.45 25.89 -2.00
CA PHE A 230 7.18 26.38 -3.35
C PHE A 230 5.86 25.77 -3.86
N GLY A 231 5.18 26.47 -4.77
CA GLY A 231 3.85 26.09 -5.24
C GLY A 231 2.79 26.11 -4.14
N ASP A 232 1.69 25.39 -4.37
CA ASP A 232 0.60 25.21 -3.40
C ASP A 232 -0.14 23.88 -3.62
N TRP A 233 -1.30 23.72 -2.99
CA TRP A 233 -2.10 22.50 -3.04
C TRP A 233 -2.73 22.20 -4.39
N THR A 234 -2.75 23.16 -5.32
CA THR A 234 -3.21 22.98 -6.70
C THR A 234 -2.11 22.62 -7.68
N ALA A 235 -0.84 22.61 -7.23
CA ALA A 235 0.27 22.23 -8.09
C ALA A 235 0.09 20.77 -8.55
N SER A 236 0.27 20.56 -9.84
CA SER A 236 0.18 19.28 -10.54
C SER A 236 1.43 19.14 -11.40
N GLU A 237 2.51 18.73 -10.74
CA GLU A 237 3.82 18.50 -11.37
C GLU A 237 4.24 17.08 -11.01
N PHE A 238 4.59 16.29 -12.03
CA PHE A 238 5.03 14.90 -11.87
C PHE A 238 6.11 14.54 -12.90
N PHE A 239 6.30 13.26 -13.23
CA PHE A 239 7.37 12.87 -14.15
C PHE A 239 7.32 13.57 -15.51
N ALA A 240 6.15 13.95 -16.03
CA ALA A 240 6.03 14.67 -17.30
C ALA A 240 6.52 16.12 -17.24
N ASP A 241 6.58 16.75 -16.06
CA ASP A 241 6.83 18.19 -15.90
C ASP A 241 8.30 18.50 -15.61
N ALA A 242 9.00 17.58 -14.94
CA ALA A 242 10.44 17.61 -14.71
C ALA A 242 11.27 17.37 -15.99
N LEU A 243 11.46 18.38 -16.85
CA LEU A 243 12.05 18.24 -18.21
C LEU A 243 13.50 17.72 -18.26
N SER A 244 14.28 17.94 -17.20
CA SER A 244 15.67 17.52 -17.09
C SER A 244 15.79 16.13 -16.42
N ARG A 245 15.87 15.05 -17.23
CA ARG A 245 15.61 13.66 -16.77
C ARG A 245 16.45 12.55 -17.45
N ASP A 246 17.76 12.48 -17.23
CA ASP A 246 18.59 11.41 -17.82
C ASP A 246 18.64 10.12 -16.98
N ARG A 247 18.37 10.22 -15.68
CA ARG A 247 18.65 9.20 -14.69
C ARG A 247 17.54 9.09 -13.66
N LEU A 248 17.31 7.86 -13.21
CA LEU A 248 16.64 7.53 -11.95
C LEU A 248 17.71 7.01 -10.99
N TRP A 249 17.76 7.58 -9.80
CA TRP A 249 18.59 7.15 -8.69
C TRP A 249 17.74 6.85 -7.47
N ILE A 250 18.11 5.77 -6.77
CA ILE A 250 17.64 5.49 -5.42
C ILE A 250 18.87 5.63 -4.51
N GLY A 251 18.76 6.47 -3.50
CA GLY A 251 19.82 6.70 -2.52
C GLY A 251 20.92 7.66 -2.96
N LYS A 252 20.81 8.35 -4.10
CA LYS A 252 21.77 9.36 -4.59
C LYS A 252 21.06 10.59 -5.13
N ALA A 253 21.68 11.75 -4.94
CA ALA A 253 21.34 13.00 -5.62
C ALA A 253 22.57 13.92 -5.72
N PHE A 254 22.35 15.16 -6.13
CA PHE A 254 23.32 16.24 -6.04
C PHE A 254 22.90 17.28 -5.00
N TRP A 255 23.88 17.89 -4.34
CA TRP A 255 23.67 19.04 -3.46
C TRP A 255 24.93 19.89 -3.43
N ASP A 256 24.80 21.21 -3.64
CA ASP A 256 25.93 22.15 -3.77
C ASP A 256 27.04 21.62 -4.72
N ARG A 257 26.64 21.02 -5.85
CA ARG A 257 27.52 20.43 -6.89
C ARG A 257 28.29 19.17 -6.48
N GLU A 258 27.99 18.59 -5.33
CA GLU A 258 28.60 17.35 -4.88
C GLU A 258 27.60 16.20 -4.91
N ASP A 259 28.11 14.99 -5.10
CA ASP A 259 27.35 13.77 -4.87
C ASP A 259 27.00 13.66 -3.38
N ILE A 260 25.74 13.33 -3.12
CA ILE A 260 25.22 13.06 -1.79
C ILE A 260 24.44 11.77 -1.80
N PHE A 261 24.51 11.06 -0.67
CA PHE A 261 24.03 9.70 -0.58
C PHE A 261 23.11 9.49 0.63
N PHE A 262 22.26 8.48 0.50
CA PHE A 262 21.44 7.97 1.57
C PHE A 262 22.27 7.12 2.53
N ASP A 263 21.88 7.15 3.81
CA ASP A 263 22.39 6.26 4.84
C ASP A 263 21.18 5.68 5.59
N GLY A 264 20.93 4.40 5.38
CA GLY A 264 19.71 3.75 5.85
C GLY A 264 19.23 2.60 4.97
N GLN A 265 17.98 2.21 5.19
CA GLN A 265 17.29 1.14 4.48
C GLN A 265 16.18 1.71 3.59
N ILE A 266 16.06 1.20 2.37
CA ILE A 266 14.95 1.50 1.44
C ILE A 266 14.31 0.19 1.01
N ASP A 267 12.99 0.21 0.88
CA ASP A 267 12.18 -0.95 0.53
C ASP A 267 10.92 -0.53 -0.27
N GLU A 268 10.37 -1.46 -1.04
CA GLU A 268 9.01 -1.42 -1.59
C GLU A 268 8.61 -0.14 -2.34
N ILE A 269 9.42 0.28 -3.31
CA ILE A 269 9.14 1.43 -4.18
C ILE A 269 8.13 1.03 -5.26
N ARG A 270 7.06 1.82 -5.39
CA ARG A 270 6.03 1.68 -6.41
C ARG A 270 5.73 3.02 -7.08
N ILE A 271 5.52 2.97 -8.39
CA ILE A 271 5.10 4.12 -9.21
C ILE A 271 3.74 3.80 -9.82
N TYR A 272 2.82 4.75 -9.74
CA TYR A 272 1.46 4.65 -10.27
C TYR A 272 1.21 5.75 -11.29
N ASN A 273 0.53 5.42 -12.39
CA ASN A 273 0.06 6.37 -13.40
C ASN A 273 -1.30 7.00 -13.06
N LYS A 274 -1.74 6.87 -11.80
CA LYS A 274 -2.96 7.48 -11.29
C LYS A 274 -2.75 8.04 -9.88
N PRO A 275 -3.48 9.10 -9.50
CA PRO A 275 -3.55 9.51 -8.11
C PRO A 275 -4.24 8.41 -7.28
N LEU A 276 -3.57 7.94 -6.23
CA LEU A 276 -4.13 6.97 -5.29
C LEU A 276 -5.10 7.64 -4.32
N ASN A 277 -6.19 6.93 -3.99
CA ASN A 277 -7.15 7.38 -2.98
C ASN A 277 -6.72 6.97 -1.55
N PRO A 278 -7.33 7.56 -0.50
CA PRO A 278 -6.98 7.25 0.89
C PRO A 278 -7.08 5.76 1.26
N GLU A 279 -8.07 5.04 0.71
CA GLU A 279 -8.26 3.61 0.96
C GLU A 279 -7.15 2.75 0.34
N GLU A 280 -6.67 3.09 -0.85
CA GLU A 280 -5.52 2.46 -1.51
C GLU A 280 -4.24 2.70 -0.73
N VAL A 281 -3.99 3.94 -0.30
CA VAL A 281 -2.81 4.29 0.51
C VAL A 281 -2.83 3.56 1.86
N SER A 282 -3.99 3.52 2.51
CA SER A 282 -4.18 2.77 3.75
C SER A 282 -3.92 1.28 3.55
N GLN A 283 -4.35 0.70 2.43
CA GLN A 283 -4.04 -0.69 2.12
C GLN A 283 -2.54 -0.92 1.92
N LEU A 284 -1.87 -0.07 1.13
CA LEU A 284 -0.41 -0.16 0.94
C LEU A 284 0.33 -0.14 2.28
N TYR A 285 -0.01 0.77 3.18
CA TYR A 285 0.59 0.81 4.51
C TYR A 285 0.34 -0.47 5.32
N ASN A 286 -0.85 -1.06 5.18
CA ASN A 286 -1.31 -2.18 5.97
C ASN A 286 -0.84 -3.56 5.46
N ILE A 287 -0.39 -3.69 4.20
CA ILE A 287 0.24 -4.93 3.68
C ILE A 287 1.36 -5.41 4.61
N PHE A 288 2.10 -4.47 5.20
CA PHE A 288 3.28 -4.73 6.01
C PHE A 288 3.01 -4.73 7.52
N ASN A 289 1.80 -4.32 7.94
CA ASN A 289 1.41 -4.23 9.36
C ASN A 289 0.36 -5.26 9.77
N ASN A 290 -0.37 -5.86 8.82
CA ASN A 290 -1.48 -6.75 9.13
C ASN A 290 -1.14 -8.24 8.96
N THR A 291 -1.31 -9.00 10.04
CA THR A 291 -1.42 -10.47 10.06
C THR A 291 -2.65 -11.02 9.32
N ILE A 292 -3.30 -10.21 8.49
CA ILE A 292 -4.53 -10.56 7.79
C ILE A 292 -4.13 -11.05 6.40
N ASP A 293 -4.41 -12.32 6.13
CA ASP A 293 -4.33 -12.92 4.80
C ASP A 293 -5.25 -12.14 3.84
N THR A 294 -4.69 -11.17 3.13
CA THR A 294 -5.37 -10.34 2.13
C THR A 294 -5.33 -10.96 0.74
N ARG A 295 -4.95 -12.24 0.60
CA ARG A 295 -5.19 -12.90 -0.68
C ARG A 295 -6.68 -12.81 -0.96
N PRO A 296 -7.12 -12.34 -2.14
CA PRO A 296 -8.44 -12.67 -2.59
C PRO A 296 -8.45 -14.18 -2.65
N THR A 297 -8.99 -14.83 -1.61
CA THR A 297 -9.44 -16.19 -1.78
C THR A 297 -10.47 -16.07 -2.88
N TYR A 298 -10.10 -16.47 -4.09
CA TYR A 298 -11.02 -17.18 -4.94
C TYR A 298 -11.53 -18.31 -4.05
N ALA A 299 -12.56 -18.00 -3.26
CA ALA A 299 -13.30 -18.98 -2.52
C ALA A 299 -13.71 -19.99 -3.60
N PRO A 300 -13.34 -21.27 -3.48
CA PRO A 300 -13.77 -22.27 -4.43
C PRO A 300 -15.28 -22.25 -4.42
N SER A 301 -15.88 -21.58 -5.41
CA SER A 301 -17.32 -21.44 -5.64
C SER A 301 -18.13 -21.70 -4.38
N SER A 302 -18.21 -20.73 -3.47
CA SER A 302 -19.34 -20.72 -2.56
C SER A 302 -20.56 -20.47 -3.44
N PHE A 303 -21.14 -21.57 -3.95
CA PHE A 303 -22.46 -21.56 -4.53
C PHE A 303 -23.39 -21.03 -3.45
N THR A 304 -23.76 -19.76 -3.56
CA THR A 304 -25.05 -19.32 -3.07
C THR A 304 -26.06 -20.09 -3.90
N ILE A 305 -26.61 -21.18 -3.35
CA ILE A 305 -27.78 -21.80 -3.95
C ILE A 305 -28.93 -20.81 -3.73
N GLU A 306 -29.07 -19.86 -4.65
CA GLU A 306 -30.13 -18.85 -4.67
C GLU A 306 -31.51 -19.45 -5.03
N LYS A 307 -31.65 -20.79 -5.00
CA LYS A 307 -32.83 -21.48 -5.50
C LYS A 307 -33.29 -22.64 -4.61
N TYR A 308 -33.23 -22.48 -3.29
CA TYR A 308 -34.15 -23.13 -2.35
C TYR A 308 -34.47 -22.24 -1.13
N SER A 309 -34.62 -20.92 -1.36
CA SER A 309 -35.35 -20.03 -0.43
C SER A 309 -36.88 -20.21 -0.51
N LEU A 310 -37.37 -21.10 -1.38
CA LEU A 310 -38.61 -21.85 -1.16
C LEU A 310 -38.20 -23.18 -0.50
N LEU A 311 -38.58 -23.53 0.72
CA LEU A 311 -39.96 -23.54 1.20
C LEU A 311 -39.97 -23.67 2.73
N MET A 312 -40.08 -22.55 3.45
CA MET A 312 -40.91 -22.48 4.67
C MET A 312 -41.66 -21.14 4.78
N ALA A 313 -41.70 -20.33 3.72
CA ALA A 313 -42.73 -19.30 3.58
C ALA A 313 -44.14 -19.91 3.38
N ALA A 314 -44.24 -21.20 3.00
CA ALA A 314 -45.51 -21.87 2.72
C ALA A 314 -46.21 -22.52 3.94
N MET A 315 -45.72 -22.33 5.17
CA MET A 315 -46.54 -22.58 6.38
C MET A 315 -46.72 -21.34 7.24
N ALA A 316 -46.16 -20.20 6.80
CA ALA A 316 -46.34 -18.89 7.44
C ALA A 316 -47.67 -18.21 7.09
N GLY A 317 -48.63 -18.93 6.51
CA GLY A 317 -50.03 -18.48 6.37
C GLY A 317 -50.80 -18.38 7.69
N GLY A 318 -50.15 -18.60 8.84
CA GLY A 318 -50.80 -18.52 10.15
C GLY A 318 -49.88 -18.30 11.35
N VAL A 319 -48.65 -17.79 11.15
CA VAL A 319 -47.63 -17.72 12.23
C VAL A 319 -47.15 -16.29 12.46
N GLY A 320 -48.10 -15.36 12.59
CA GLY A 320 -47.83 -13.96 13.03
C GLY A 320 -47.80 -13.79 14.55
N ALA A 321 -48.04 -14.84 15.32
CA ALA A 321 -47.91 -14.86 16.76
C ALA A 321 -47.38 -16.25 17.15
N ILE A 322 -46.74 -16.40 18.31
CA ILE A 322 -46.35 -17.69 18.96
C ILE A 322 -44.84 -18.05 18.90
N ILE A 323 -43.95 -17.10 18.58
CA ILE A 323 -42.58 -17.17 19.10
C ILE A 323 -42.35 -15.88 19.88
N GLY A 324 -42.01 -16.00 21.15
CA GLY A 324 -41.50 -14.87 21.92
C GLY A 324 -40.25 -14.36 21.23
N SER A 325 -40.43 -13.40 20.33
CA SER A 325 -39.43 -12.50 19.75
C SER A 325 -38.26 -13.16 19.00
N ALA A 326 -38.51 -14.09 18.07
CA ALA A 326 -37.53 -14.43 17.04
C ALA A 326 -38.27 -14.75 15.74
N SER A 327 -37.87 -14.10 14.65
CA SER A 327 -38.53 -14.14 13.33
C SER A 327 -37.68 -14.82 12.26
N TYR A 328 -36.42 -15.15 12.55
CA TYR A 328 -35.47 -15.73 11.59
C TYR A 328 -34.59 -16.81 12.25
N VAL A 329 -34.19 -17.83 11.47
CA VAL A 329 -33.31 -18.93 11.91
C VAL A 329 -32.22 -19.15 10.87
N THR A 330 -30.96 -19.23 11.31
CA THR A 330 -29.82 -19.63 10.47
C THR A 330 -29.18 -20.89 11.03
N ILE A 331 -28.90 -21.87 10.16
CA ILE A 331 -28.27 -23.14 10.51
C ILE A 331 -26.93 -23.24 9.78
N LYS A 332 -25.83 -23.30 10.51
CA LYS A 332 -24.50 -23.55 9.94
C LYS A 332 -24.22 -25.04 9.86
N PHE A 333 -23.84 -25.52 8.69
CA PHE A 333 -23.45 -26.90 8.45
C PHE A 333 -21.94 -26.98 8.18
N ILE A 334 -21.27 -28.01 8.70
CA ILE A 334 -19.86 -28.29 8.41
C ILE A 334 -19.70 -29.68 7.78
N LYS A 335 -18.87 -29.79 6.74
CA LYS A 335 -18.66 -31.06 6.01
C LYS A 335 -17.69 -31.94 6.77
N LYS A 336 -17.97 -33.25 6.86
CA LYS A 336 -17.05 -34.21 7.48
C LYS A 336 -15.73 -34.22 6.71
N LYS A 337 -14.62 -33.83 7.35
CA LYS A 337 -13.27 -33.94 6.76
C LYS A 337 -13.00 -35.42 6.48
N ARG A 338 -12.73 -35.77 5.21
CA ARG A 338 -12.32 -37.12 4.84
C ARG A 338 -10.90 -37.31 5.41
N LEU A 339 -10.76 -38.11 6.46
CA LEU A 339 -9.43 -38.54 6.92
C LEU A 339 -8.78 -39.25 5.73
N ALA A 340 -7.66 -38.72 5.24
CA ALA A 340 -6.84 -39.40 4.26
C ALA A 340 -6.41 -40.74 4.88
N LYS A 341 -6.76 -41.84 4.21
CA LYS A 341 -6.14 -43.13 4.50
C LYS A 341 -4.70 -43.00 4.01
N ASN A 342 -3.75 -42.91 4.93
CA ASN A 342 -2.36 -43.18 4.63
C ASN A 342 -2.27 -44.65 4.20
N HIS A 343 -1.96 -44.88 2.93
CA HIS A 343 -1.49 -46.16 2.40
C HIS A 343 -0.06 -45.98 1.92
#